data_AF-A0AAU7VZV4-F1
#
_entry.id   AF-A0AAU7VZV4-F1
#
_cell.length_a   1.000
_cell.length_b   1.000
_cell.length_c   1.000
_cell.angle_alpha   90.00
_cell.angle_beta   90.00
_cell.angle_gamma   90.00
#
_symmetry.space_group_name_H-M   'P 1'
#
loop_
_entity.id
_entity.type
_entity.pdbx_description
1 polymer ?
#
loop_
_entity_poly.entity_id
_entity_poly.type
_entity_poly.pdbx_seq_one_letter_code
_entity_poly.pdbx_strand_id
1 'polypeptide(L)'
;MSMLNRPVNGTETGEMVASTRDYESAQKTVSKLIAGEVPARDIAIVGQSVRTIERVTGKLGYAAAARSGAINGVLLGLFLSAILVLGNPEVPIQLFVGFVFIGVAVGMLLSLVTYAIVRRRRDFASVTQFAADHYEVTVLPTSLSKARQVLGSAHVAPVRPPVNLDEPPRYGERIPAGAPVPAPESSPEPVIPPRPADPVPQPEGTTPEPPAPGPVDEPGVATDVEGPQDGAR
;
A
#
# COMPACT_ATOMS: atom_id res chain seq x y z
N MET A 1 -22.01 -13.31 -9.84
CA MET A 1 -21.92 -13.42 -8.37
C MET A 1 -21.15 -12.20 -7.84
N SER A 2 -21.82 -11.06 -7.74
CA SER A 2 -21.24 -9.83 -7.20
C SER A 2 -21.31 -9.93 -5.68
N MET A 3 -20.17 -10.26 -5.05
CA MET A 3 -20.04 -10.25 -3.60
C MET A 3 -20.07 -8.78 -3.17
N LEU A 4 -21.17 -8.44 -2.51
CA LEU A 4 -21.53 -7.16 -1.95
C LEU A 4 -20.47 -6.73 -0.91
N ASN A 5 -19.41 -6.04 -1.33
CA ASN A 5 -18.59 -5.24 -0.40
C ASN A 5 -19.42 -4.03 0.02
N ARG A 6 -20.48 -4.26 0.80
CA ARG A 6 -21.23 -3.17 1.43
C ARG A 6 -20.24 -2.51 2.38
N PRO A 7 -19.91 -1.23 2.22
CA PRO A 7 -19.15 -0.54 3.25
C PRO A 7 -19.95 -0.73 4.53
N VAL A 8 -19.35 -1.37 5.53
CA VAL A 8 -19.94 -1.48 6.87
C VAL A 8 -20.05 -0.04 7.34
N ASN A 9 -21.25 0.53 7.21
CA ASN A 9 -21.51 1.87 7.72
C ASN A 9 -21.33 1.76 9.23
N GLY A 10 -20.60 2.68 9.86
CA GLY A 10 -20.31 2.65 11.31
C GLY A 10 -21.57 2.55 12.20
N THR A 11 -22.75 2.79 11.63
CA THR A 11 -24.06 2.53 12.24
C THR A 11 -24.35 1.05 12.52
N GLU A 12 -23.80 0.11 11.75
CA GLU A 12 -24.01 -1.34 11.96
C GLU A 12 -23.13 -1.90 13.09
N THR A 13 -22.00 -1.27 13.35
CA THR A 13 -21.02 -1.78 14.33
C THR A 13 -21.31 -1.32 15.76
N GLY A 14 -22.20 -0.34 15.95
CA GLY A 14 -22.58 0.19 17.26
C GLY A 14 -21.64 1.27 17.80
N GLU A 15 -21.82 1.67 19.06
CA GLU A 15 -21.01 2.70 19.71
C GLU A 15 -19.85 2.08 20.50
N MET A 16 -18.69 2.75 20.50
CA MET A 16 -17.52 2.31 21.26
C MET A 16 -17.75 2.36 22.77
N VAL A 17 -17.44 1.26 23.45
CA VAL A 17 -17.50 1.13 24.92
C VAL A 17 -16.14 0.88 25.55
N ALA A 18 -15.13 0.51 24.77
CA ALA A 18 -13.75 0.41 25.22
C ALA A 18 -12.77 0.54 24.05
N SER A 19 -11.56 1.03 24.31
CA SER A 19 -10.45 1.08 23.36
C SER A 19 -9.24 0.41 24.00
N THR A 20 -8.58 -0.48 23.28
CA THR A 20 -7.49 -1.34 23.78
C THR A 20 -6.40 -1.47 22.73
N ARG A 21 -5.14 -1.61 23.14
CA ARG A 21 -4.01 -1.78 22.21
C ARG A 21 -3.95 -3.16 21.59
N ASP A 22 -4.20 -4.18 22.40
CA ASP A 22 -4.02 -5.58 22.02
C ASP A 22 -5.36 -6.29 21.91
N TYR A 23 -5.44 -7.21 20.95
CA TYR A 23 -6.65 -7.99 20.70
C TYR A 23 -7.08 -8.84 21.92
N GLU A 24 -6.12 -9.35 22.71
CA GLU A 24 -6.42 -10.10 23.93
C GLU A 24 -7.15 -9.24 24.98
N SER A 25 -6.80 -7.96 25.08
CA SER A 25 -7.47 -7.02 25.99
C SER A 25 -8.89 -6.69 25.52
N ALA A 26 -9.09 -6.58 24.20
CA ALA A 26 -10.42 -6.47 23.61
C ALA A 26 -11.26 -7.71 23.93
N GLN A 27 -10.71 -8.92 23.76
CA GLN A 27 -11.40 -10.17 24.09
C GLN A 27 -11.79 -10.24 25.57
N LYS A 28 -10.90 -9.88 26.49
CA LYS A 28 -11.22 -9.81 27.93
C LYS A 28 -12.38 -8.86 28.22
N THR A 29 -12.45 -7.73 27.50
CA THR A 29 -13.55 -6.77 27.62
C THR A 29 -14.86 -7.37 27.10
N VAL A 30 -14.84 -8.04 25.96
CA VAL A 30 -16.01 -8.77 25.43
C VAL A 30 -16.47 -9.86 26.41
N SER A 31 -15.55 -10.64 26.97
CA SER A 31 -15.88 -11.65 27.98
C SER A 31 -16.57 -11.03 29.21
N LYS A 32 -16.10 -9.87 29.69
CA LYS A 32 -16.75 -9.15 30.79
C LYS A 32 -18.16 -8.67 30.42
N LEU A 33 -18.35 -8.15 29.22
CA LEU A 33 -19.67 -7.72 28.73
C LEU A 33 -20.66 -8.89 28.66
N ILE A 34 -20.22 -10.04 28.13
CA ILE A 34 -21.03 -11.25 28.06
C ILE A 34 -21.36 -11.78 29.47
N ALA A 35 -20.39 -11.76 30.39
CA ALA A 35 -20.64 -12.14 31.79
C ALA A 35 -21.64 -11.20 32.48
N GLY A 36 -21.67 -9.93 32.10
CA GLY A 36 -22.70 -8.96 32.47
C GLY A 36 -23.97 -9.05 31.62
N GLU A 37 -24.20 -10.18 30.94
CA GLU A 37 -25.39 -10.50 30.15
C GLU A 37 -25.70 -9.50 29.02
N VAL A 38 -24.67 -8.89 28.42
CA VAL A 38 -24.81 -8.18 27.14
C VAL A 38 -24.86 -9.24 26.03
N PRO A 39 -25.86 -9.23 25.13
CA PRO A 39 -25.96 -10.21 24.05
C PRO A 39 -24.70 -10.20 23.16
N ALA A 40 -24.06 -11.35 22.97
CA ALA A 40 -22.81 -11.44 22.20
C ALA A 40 -22.95 -10.95 20.74
N ARG A 41 -24.15 -11.12 20.14
CA ARG A 41 -24.47 -10.64 18.78
C ARG A 41 -24.50 -9.12 18.66
N ASP A 42 -24.62 -8.41 19.79
CA ASP A 42 -24.68 -6.95 19.83
C ASP A 42 -23.27 -6.35 20.03
N ILE A 43 -22.23 -7.18 20.22
CA ILE A 43 -20.86 -6.75 20.51
C ILE A 43 -19.98 -7.01 19.29
N ALA A 44 -19.16 -6.03 18.91
CA ALA A 44 -18.14 -6.19 17.89
C ALA A 44 -16.76 -5.74 18.39
N ILE A 45 -15.71 -6.36 17.85
CA ILE A 45 -14.32 -5.89 17.99
C ILE A 45 -13.89 -5.32 16.64
N VAL A 46 -13.53 -4.04 16.63
CA VAL A 46 -13.15 -3.29 15.44
C VAL A 46 -11.68 -2.95 15.52
N GLY A 47 -10.89 -3.45 14.56
CA GLY A 47 -9.50 -3.02 14.40
C GLY A 47 -9.46 -1.65 13.72
N GLN A 48 -8.86 -0.67 14.37
CA GLN A 48 -8.72 0.69 13.85
C GLN A 48 -7.33 0.94 13.28
N SER A 49 -7.26 1.90 12.35
CA SER A 49 -6.03 2.29 11.66
C SER A 49 -5.27 1.09 11.09
N VAL A 50 -5.96 0.26 10.31
CA VAL A 50 -5.35 -0.94 9.75
C VAL A 50 -4.30 -0.54 8.71
N ARG A 51 -3.05 -0.93 8.97
CA ARG A 51 -1.97 -0.86 7.99
C ARG A 51 -1.83 -2.20 7.27
N THR A 52 -1.78 -2.12 5.95
CA THR A 52 -1.45 -3.26 5.10
C THR A 52 0.06 -3.34 4.95
N ILE A 53 0.65 -4.41 5.46
CA ILE A 53 2.08 -4.67 5.36
C ILE A 53 2.29 -5.73 4.29
N GLU A 54 2.92 -5.36 3.18
CA GLU A 54 3.40 -6.30 2.19
C GLU A 54 4.79 -6.80 2.60
N ARG A 55 4.85 -7.99 3.20
CA ARG A 55 6.13 -8.59 3.61
C ARG A 55 6.72 -9.37 2.46
N VAL A 56 7.85 -8.90 1.94
CA VAL A 56 8.65 -9.65 0.97
C VAL A 56 9.29 -10.84 1.69
N THR A 57 8.88 -12.06 1.31
CA THR A 57 9.36 -13.31 1.90
C THR A 57 10.61 -13.85 1.22
N GLY A 58 10.91 -13.39 0.00
CA GLY A 58 12.15 -13.73 -0.68
C GLY A 58 12.10 -13.48 -2.18
N LYS A 59 13.20 -13.80 -2.86
CA LYS A 59 13.27 -13.76 -4.33
C LYS A 59 12.50 -14.93 -4.93
N LEU A 60 11.60 -14.63 -5.87
CA LEU A 60 10.90 -15.62 -6.67
C LEU A 60 11.90 -16.18 -7.69
N GLY A 61 12.24 -17.46 -7.59
CA GLY A 61 13.19 -18.12 -8.49
C GLY A 61 12.81 -19.56 -8.81
N TYR A 62 13.26 -20.08 -9.95
CA TYR A 62 13.03 -21.47 -10.35
C TYR A 62 13.49 -22.48 -9.29
N ALA A 63 14.63 -22.22 -8.63
CA ALA A 63 15.12 -23.08 -7.56
C ALA A 63 14.20 -23.07 -6.33
N ALA A 64 13.58 -21.93 -6.00
CA ALA A 64 12.61 -21.87 -4.91
C ALA A 64 11.31 -22.61 -5.26
N ALA A 65 10.81 -22.43 -6.50
CA ALA A 65 9.64 -23.13 -7.00
C ALA A 65 9.85 -24.65 -7.09
N ALA A 66 10.99 -25.10 -7.60
CA ALA A 66 11.34 -26.52 -7.64
C ALA A 66 11.37 -27.10 -6.21
N ARG A 67 12.00 -26.42 -5.25
CA ARG A 67 12.02 -26.89 -3.86
C ARG A 67 10.63 -26.96 -3.23
N SER A 68 9.78 -25.94 -3.39
CA SER A 68 8.42 -25.99 -2.85
C SER A 68 7.57 -27.07 -3.53
N GLY A 69 7.73 -27.23 -4.84
CA GLY A 69 7.12 -28.32 -5.61
C GLY A 69 7.57 -29.69 -5.16
N ALA A 70 8.86 -29.87 -4.86
CA ALA A 70 9.41 -31.12 -4.35
C ALA A 70 8.81 -31.49 -3.00
N ILE A 71 8.77 -30.54 -2.06
CA ILE A 71 8.21 -30.75 -0.72
C ILE A 71 6.74 -31.17 -0.81
N ASN A 72 5.94 -30.47 -1.62
CA ASN A 72 4.54 -30.84 -1.86
C ASN A 72 4.42 -32.17 -2.62
N GLY A 73 5.37 -32.46 -3.52
CA GLY A 73 5.46 -33.70 -4.27
C GLY A 73 5.81 -34.91 -3.41
N VAL A 74 6.56 -34.75 -2.31
CA VAL A 74 6.78 -35.81 -1.32
C VAL A 74 5.44 -36.29 -0.77
N LEU A 75 4.56 -35.35 -0.38
CA LEU A 75 3.24 -35.71 0.15
C LEU A 75 2.39 -36.46 -0.90
N LEU A 76 2.38 -35.98 -2.14
CA LEU A 76 1.70 -36.65 -3.24
C LEU A 76 2.27 -38.06 -3.49
N GLY A 77 3.59 -38.18 -3.52
CA GLY A 77 4.29 -39.44 -3.73
C GLY A 77 4.04 -40.42 -2.60
N LEU A 78 4.07 -39.97 -1.34
CA LEU A 78 3.71 -40.76 -0.17
C LEU A 78 2.25 -41.23 -0.24
N PHE A 79 1.34 -40.36 -0.68
CA PHE A 79 -0.07 -40.71 -0.85
C PHE A 79 -0.26 -41.81 -1.90
N LEU A 80 0.36 -41.67 -3.09
CA LEU A 80 0.32 -42.69 -4.14
C LEU A 80 0.97 -44.00 -3.69
N SER A 81 2.08 -43.91 -2.96
CA SER A 81 2.79 -45.08 -2.43
C SER A 81 1.99 -45.76 -1.32
N ALA A 82 1.25 -45.02 -0.50
CA ALA A 82 0.36 -45.57 0.50
C ALA A 82 -0.79 -46.35 -0.17
N ILE A 83 -1.42 -45.80 -1.22
CA ILE A 83 -2.46 -46.52 -1.98
C ILE A 83 -1.90 -47.84 -2.53
N LEU A 84 -0.68 -47.82 -3.05
CA LEU A 84 -0.02 -49.01 -3.58
C LEU A 84 0.16 -50.10 -2.50
N VAL A 85 0.66 -49.73 -1.32
CA VAL A 85 0.88 -50.65 -0.20
C VAL A 85 -0.44 -51.16 0.39
N LEU A 86 -1.47 -50.30 0.46
CA LEU A 86 -2.81 -50.71 0.93
C LEU A 86 -3.47 -51.69 -0.06
N GLY A 87 -3.25 -51.50 -1.36
CA GLY A 87 -3.77 -52.39 -2.40
C GLY A 87 -3.02 -53.72 -2.49
N ASN A 88 -1.72 -53.72 -2.19
CA ASN A 88 -0.90 -54.93 -2.16
C ASN A 88 0.25 -54.78 -1.14
N PRO A 89 0.22 -55.50 -0.01
CA PRO A 89 1.22 -55.35 1.05
C PRO A 89 2.57 -56.03 0.73
N GLU A 90 2.67 -56.85 -0.31
CA GLU A 90 3.92 -57.50 -0.71
C GLU A 90 4.76 -56.66 -1.68
N VAL A 91 4.36 -55.41 -1.92
CA VAL A 91 5.07 -54.49 -2.81
C VAL A 91 6.49 -54.23 -2.28
N PRO A 92 7.54 -54.43 -3.12
CA PRO A 92 8.91 -54.13 -2.74
C PRO A 92 9.10 -52.67 -2.35
N ILE A 93 9.93 -52.43 -1.32
CA ILE A 93 10.23 -51.08 -0.83
C ILE A 93 10.81 -50.17 -1.93
N GLN A 94 11.49 -50.75 -2.93
CA GLN A 94 12.01 -50.01 -4.09
C GLN A 94 10.89 -49.36 -4.91
N LEU A 95 9.74 -50.03 -5.06
CA LEU A 95 8.59 -49.45 -5.76
C LEU A 95 7.95 -48.34 -4.93
N PHE A 96 7.80 -48.54 -3.62
CA PHE A 96 7.35 -47.47 -2.71
C PHE A 96 8.22 -46.20 -2.86
N VAL A 97 9.54 -46.35 -2.74
CA VAL A 97 10.48 -45.25 -2.88
C VAL A 97 10.42 -44.64 -4.29
N GLY A 98 10.25 -45.48 -5.32
CA GLY A 98 10.07 -45.04 -6.70
C GLY A 98 8.86 -44.13 -6.90
N PHE A 99 7.70 -44.51 -6.35
CA PHE A 99 6.49 -43.68 -6.42
C PHE A 99 6.62 -42.37 -5.63
N VAL A 100 7.34 -42.38 -4.50
CA VAL A 100 7.69 -41.14 -3.79
C VAL A 100 8.53 -40.23 -4.70
N PHE A 101 9.57 -40.74 -5.35
CA PHE A 101 10.39 -39.95 -6.28
C PHE A 101 9.60 -39.43 -7.48
N ILE A 102 8.69 -40.22 -8.03
CA ILE A 102 7.79 -39.78 -9.10
C ILE A 102 6.91 -38.62 -8.59
N GLY A 103 6.32 -38.75 -7.40
CA GLY A 103 5.53 -37.67 -6.78
C GLY A 103 6.34 -36.38 -6.60
N VAL A 104 7.59 -36.50 -6.15
CA VAL A 104 8.52 -35.37 -6.06
C VAL A 104 8.78 -34.74 -7.43
N ALA A 105 9.10 -35.55 -8.44
CA ALA A 105 9.40 -35.06 -9.80
C ALA A 105 8.19 -34.36 -10.43
N VAL A 106 6.98 -34.95 -10.29
CA VAL A 106 5.73 -34.36 -10.78
C VAL A 106 5.42 -33.07 -10.01
N GLY A 107 5.56 -33.07 -8.68
CA GLY A 107 5.37 -31.88 -7.85
C GLY A 107 6.31 -30.73 -8.21
N MET A 108 7.60 -31.05 -8.44
CA MET A 108 8.59 -30.10 -8.95
C MET A 108 8.15 -29.52 -10.31
N LEU A 109 7.80 -30.39 -11.27
CA LEU A 109 7.43 -29.99 -12.62
C LEU A 109 6.19 -29.07 -12.61
N LEU A 110 5.14 -29.47 -11.90
CA LEU A 110 3.92 -28.69 -11.77
C LEU A 110 4.20 -27.31 -11.14
N SER A 111 4.99 -27.27 -10.07
CA SER A 111 5.34 -25.99 -9.43
C SER A 111 6.17 -25.09 -10.35
N LEU A 112 7.07 -25.66 -11.16
CA LEU A 112 7.85 -24.91 -12.15
C LEU A 112 6.97 -24.32 -13.25
N VAL A 113 6.00 -25.08 -13.73
CA VAL A 113 5.01 -24.61 -14.73
C VAL A 113 4.15 -23.50 -14.14
N THR A 114 3.60 -23.69 -12.94
CA THR A 114 2.83 -22.64 -12.24
C THR A 114 3.67 -21.37 -12.03
N TYR A 115 4.93 -21.54 -11.61
CA TYR A 115 5.86 -20.44 -11.45
C TYR A 115 6.12 -19.69 -12.77
N ALA A 116 6.32 -20.40 -13.87
CA ALA A 116 6.52 -19.78 -15.18
C ALA A 116 5.30 -18.93 -15.60
N ILE A 117 4.08 -19.36 -15.28
CA ILE A 117 2.85 -18.61 -15.55
C ILE A 117 2.77 -17.35 -14.67
N VAL A 118 3.07 -17.47 -13.37
CA VAL A 118 2.93 -16.37 -12.38
C VAL A 118 4.06 -15.35 -12.45
N ARG A 119 5.29 -15.78 -12.81
CA ARG A 119 6.52 -14.95 -12.81
C ARG A 119 6.40 -13.68 -13.66
N ARG A 120 5.53 -13.65 -14.66
CA ARG A 120 5.42 -12.55 -15.64
C ARG A 120 5.18 -11.16 -15.03
N ARG A 121 4.83 -11.04 -13.74
CA ARG A 121 4.51 -9.75 -13.10
C ARG A 121 5.28 -9.39 -11.83
N ARG A 122 6.05 -10.30 -11.19
CA ARG A 122 6.78 -10.01 -9.94
C ARG A 122 8.02 -10.89 -9.74
N ASP A 123 9.14 -10.28 -9.35
CA ASP A 123 10.42 -10.96 -9.06
C ASP A 123 10.60 -11.33 -7.57
N PHE A 124 9.60 -11.08 -6.73
CA PHE A 124 9.63 -11.34 -5.30
C PHE A 124 8.33 -11.97 -4.81
N ALA A 125 8.46 -12.91 -3.87
CA ALA A 125 7.32 -13.47 -3.17
C ALA A 125 6.98 -12.50 -2.03
N SER A 126 5.71 -12.14 -1.91
CA SER A 126 5.23 -11.33 -0.80
C SER A 126 3.98 -11.94 -0.18
N VAL A 127 3.81 -11.71 1.11
CA VAL A 127 2.58 -12.02 1.85
C VAL A 127 1.99 -10.71 2.35
N THR A 128 0.71 -10.50 2.04
CA THR A 128 -0.04 -9.34 2.53
C THR A 128 -0.53 -9.64 3.94
N GLN A 129 -0.18 -8.79 4.88
CA GLN A 129 -0.64 -8.86 6.27
C GLN A 129 -1.39 -7.59 6.64
N PHE A 130 -2.44 -7.73 7.45
CA PHE A 130 -3.18 -6.60 8.00
C PHE A 130 -2.84 -6.49 9.49
N ALA A 131 -2.37 -5.32 9.92
CA ALA A 131 -2.09 -5.04 11.32
C ALA A 131 -2.92 -3.82 11.76
N ALA A 132 -3.70 -3.95 12.82
CA ALA A 132 -4.39 -2.82 13.44
C ALA A 132 -3.46 -2.12 14.42
N ASP A 133 -3.62 -0.81 14.58
CA ASP A 133 -2.87 -0.05 15.60
C ASP A 133 -3.48 -0.21 16.99
N HIS A 134 -4.80 -0.33 17.04
CA HIS A 134 -5.57 -0.56 18.26
C HIS A 134 -6.93 -1.20 17.91
N TYR A 135 -7.60 -1.69 18.94
CA TYR A 135 -8.88 -2.38 18.86
C TYR A 135 -9.92 -1.67 19.71
N GLU A 136 -11.07 -1.43 19.12
CA GLU A 136 -12.24 -0.86 19.77
C GLU A 136 -13.26 -1.96 19.99
N VAL A 137 -13.86 -2.00 21.18
CA VAL A 137 -15.03 -2.82 21.45
C VAL A 137 -16.25 -1.93 21.31
N THR A 138 -17.14 -2.27 20.39
CA THR A 138 -18.35 -1.51 20.10
C THR A 138 -19.58 -2.35 20.43
N VAL A 139 -20.67 -1.69 20.80
CA VAL A 139 -21.93 -2.33 21.17
C VAL A 139 -23.10 -1.63 20.49
N LEU A 140 -24.05 -2.40 19.96
CA LEU A 140 -25.27 -1.85 19.36
C LEU A 140 -26.06 -0.98 20.35
N PRO A 141 -26.79 0.04 19.87
CA PRO A 141 -27.55 0.95 20.72
C PRO A 141 -28.53 0.26 21.68
N THR A 142 -29.09 -0.89 21.28
CA THR A 142 -30.03 -1.70 22.07
C THR A 142 -29.47 -2.18 23.40
N SER A 143 -28.16 -2.45 23.47
CA SER A 143 -27.51 -3.05 24.64
C SER A 143 -26.46 -2.13 25.29
N LEU A 144 -26.36 -0.90 24.79
CA LEU A 144 -25.33 0.06 25.15
C LEU A 144 -25.41 0.53 26.62
N SER A 145 -26.61 0.82 27.12
CA SER A 145 -26.81 1.22 28.52
C SER A 145 -26.35 0.12 29.49
N LYS A 146 -26.63 -1.14 29.17
CA LYS A 146 -26.20 -2.31 29.95
C LYS A 146 -24.69 -2.47 29.88
N ALA A 147 -24.09 -2.34 28.69
CA ALA A 147 -22.65 -2.40 28.52
C ALA A 147 -21.90 -1.35 29.35
N ARG A 148 -22.38 -0.10 29.37
CA ARG A 148 -21.82 0.96 30.22
C ARG A 148 -21.97 0.68 31.72
N GLN A 149 -23.09 0.07 32.12
CA GLN A 149 -23.29 -0.36 33.51
C GLN A 149 -22.28 -1.45 33.93
N VAL A 150 -22.02 -2.43 33.05
CA VAL A 150 -21.10 -3.56 33.31
C VAL A 150 -19.64 -3.11 33.34
N LEU A 151 -19.24 -2.22 32.43
CA LEU A 151 -17.87 -1.72 32.37
C LEU A 151 -17.59 -0.62 33.42
N GLY A 152 -18.63 -0.10 34.05
CA GLY A 152 -18.56 1.06 34.95
C GLY A 152 -18.33 2.36 34.17
N SER A 153 -18.46 3.50 34.86
CA SER A 153 -18.25 4.85 34.31
C SER A 153 -16.79 5.17 33.98
N ALA A 154 -16.02 4.19 33.48
CA ALA A 154 -14.69 4.42 32.95
C ALA A 154 -14.84 5.18 31.63
N HIS A 155 -14.43 6.44 31.63
CA HIS A 155 -14.36 7.24 30.42
C HIS A 155 -13.52 6.49 29.39
N VAL A 156 -14.13 6.16 28.25
CA VAL A 156 -13.47 5.49 27.12
C VAL A 156 -12.49 6.50 26.52
N ALA A 157 -11.28 6.55 27.07
CA ALA A 157 -10.22 7.31 26.45
C ALA A 157 -9.84 6.57 25.16
N PRO A 158 -10.01 7.18 23.97
CA PRO A 158 -9.54 6.55 22.74
C PRO A 158 -8.04 6.32 22.88
N VAL A 159 -7.60 5.10 22.57
CA VAL A 159 -6.16 4.80 22.51
C VAL A 159 -5.59 5.66 21.39
N ARG A 160 -4.91 6.75 21.76
CA ARG A 160 -4.24 7.59 20.78
C ARG A 160 -3.20 6.75 20.04
N PRO A 161 -3.15 6.82 18.70
CA PRO A 161 -2.09 6.16 17.95
C PRO A 161 -0.72 6.65 18.48
N PRO A 162 0.29 5.76 18.57
CA PRO A 162 1.61 6.16 19.00
C PRO A 162 2.16 7.25 18.06
N VAL A 163 2.43 8.42 18.62
CA VAL A 163 3.04 9.54 17.89
C VAL A 163 4.49 9.14 17.59
N ASN A 164 4.86 9.15 16.31
CA ASN A 164 6.25 8.94 15.91
C ASN A 164 7.08 10.17 16.33
N LEU A 165 7.98 9.99 17.28
CA LEU A 165 8.84 11.05 17.81
C LEU A 165 10.03 11.38 16.89
N ASP A 166 10.30 10.52 15.90
CA ASP A 166 11.36 10.72 14.91
C ASP A 166 10.89 11.63 13.75
N GLU A 167 9.58 11.86 13.62
CA GLU A 167 9.05 12.90 12.72
C GLU A 167 9.10 14.26 13.45
N PRO A 168 9.72 15.30 12.86
CA PRO A 168 9.71 16.62 13.46
C PRO A 168 8.26 17.08 13.67
N PRO A 169 7.89 17.52 14.88
CA PRO A 169 6.54 18.00 15.13
C PRO A 169 6.25 19.16 14.18
N ARG A 170 5.17 19.03 13.38
CA ARG A 170 4.63 20.16 12.62
C ARG A 170 4.01 21.15 13.60
N TYR A 171 4.85 22.00 14.17
CA TYR A 171 4.47 23.01 15.15
C TYR A 171 4.24 24.36 14.42
N GLY A 172 3.01 24.91 14.52
CA GLY A 172 2.57 26.18 13.91
C GLY A 172 1.41 25.94 12.95
N GLU A 173 0.18 26.39 13.24
CA GLU A 173 -0.22 27.80 13.33
C GLU A 173 -0.71 28.18 14.73
N ARG A 174 -0.08 29.20 15.33
CA ARG A 174 -0.61 29.83 16.55
C ARG A 174 -1.59 30.91 16.11
N ILE A 175 -2.85 30.82 16.50
CA ILE A 175 -3.69 32.02 16.61
C ILE A 175 -3.22 32.76 17.87
N PRO A 176 -2.63 33.96 17.78
CA PRO A 176 -2.21 34.70 18.95
C PRO A 176 -3.43 35.08 19.80
N ALA A 177 -3.52 34.50 21.01
CA ALA A 177 -4.46 34.96 22.02
C ALA A 177 -4.05 36.36 22.47
N GLY A 178 -4.78 37.38 22.02
CA GLY A 178 -4.54 38.79 22.34
C GLY A 178 -4.18 39.69 21.15
N ALA A 179 -4.16 39.20 19.91
CA ALA A 179 -4.18 40.11 18.77
C ALA A 179 -5.53 40.85 18.75
N PRO A 180 -5.55 42.18 18.52
CA PRO A 180 -6.79 42.88 18.22
C PRO A 180 -7.50 42.11 17.12
N VAL A 181 -8.76 41.72 17.35
CA VAL A 181 -9.63 41.21 16.29
C VAL A 181 -9.50 42.23 15.14
N PRO A 182 -8.94 41.84 13.98
CA PRO A 182 -8.97 42.75 12.85
C PRO A 182 -10.44 43.02 12.58
N ALA A 183 -10.80 44.30 12.52
CA ALA A 183 -12.06 44.69 11.89
C ALA A 183 -12.14 43.96 10.54
N PRO A 184 -13.35 43.62 10.06
CA PRO A 184 -13.49 42.88 8.82
C PRO A 184 -12.85 43.66 7.67
N GLU A 185 -11.62 43.30 7.33
CA GLU A 185 -10.98 43.75 6.10
C GLU A 185 -11.70 43.01 4.97
N SER A 186 -12.39 43.79 4.17
CA SER A 186 -12.99 43.41 2.90
C SER A 186 -12.08 42.46 2.13
N SER A 187 -12.63 41.29 1.79
CA SER A 187 -12.01 40.28 0.93
C SER A 187 -11.28 40.90 -0.27
N PRO A 188 -10.08 40.43 -0.65
CA PRO A 188 -9.48 40.83 -1.91
C PRO A 188 -10.38 40.36 -3.07
N GLU A 189 -10.71 41.32 -3.92
CA GLU A 189 -11.48 41.16 -5.15
C GLU A 189 -10.83 40.09 -6.05
N PRO A 190 -11.60 39.21 -6.72
CA PRO A 190 -11.04 38.22 -7.63
C PRO A 190 -10.30 38.89 -8.78
N VAL A 191 -8.99 38.65 -8.90
CA VAL A 191 -8.19 39.13 -10.03
C VAL A 191 -8.62 38.37 -11.29
N ILE A 192 -9.35 39.05 -12.17
CA ILE A 192 -9.71 38.56 -13.51
C ILE A 192 -8.48 38.71 -14.42
N PRO A 193 -7.97 37.64 -15.08
CA PRO A 193 -6.87 37.75 -16.03
C PRO A 193 -7.31 38.51 -17.30
N PRO A 194 -6.41 39.27 -17.97
CA PRO A 194 -6.78 40.03 -19.15
C PRO A 194 -7.16 39.12 -20.32
N ARG A 195 -8.26 39.45 -20.99
CA ARG A 195 -8.74 38.78 -22.21
C ARG A 195 -7.84 39.16 -23.40
N PRO A 196 -7.50 38.24 -24.32
CA PRO A 196 -6.83 38.59 -25.57
C PRO A 196 -7.63 39.66 -26.33
N ALA A 197 -6.96 40.73 -26.77
CA ALA A 197 -7.57 41.78 -27.58
C ALA A 197 -7.73 41.30 -29.03
N ASP A 198 -8.93 41.46 -29.58
CA ASP A 198 -9.23 41.32 -31.00
C ASP A 198 -8.52 42.41 -31.83
N PRO A 199 -8.24 42.19 -33.12
CA PRO A 199 -7.47 43.11 -33.96
C PRO A 199 -8.33 44.32 -34.38
N VAL A 200 -7.79 45.53 -34.24
CA VAL A 200 -8.40 46.77 -34.73
C VAL A 200 -7.62 47.30 -35.95
N PRO A 201 -8.28 47.81 -37.01
CA PRO A 201 -7.69 48.01 -38.35
C PRO A 201 -6.80 49.26 -38.45
N GLN A 202 -5.77 49.20 -39.31
CA GLN A 202 -4.90 50.32 -39.69
C GLN A 202 -5.55 51.21 -40.76
N PRO A 203 -5.49 52.54 -40.66
CA PRO A 203 -5.79 53.44 -41.77
C PRO A 203 -4.53 53.79 -42.60
N GLU A 204 -4.75 53.82 -43.91
CA GLU A 204 -3.80 53.97 -45.03
C GLU A 204 -3.21 55.38 -45.25
N GLY A 205 -2.06 55.42 -45.95
CA GLY A 205 -1.58 56.50 -46.86
C GLY A 205 -0.85 57.68 -46.20
N THR A 206 0.26 58.25 -46.68
CA THR A 206 0.84 58.39 -48.05
C THR A 206 2.30 58.92 -47.91
N THR A 207 3.35 58.26 -48.42
CA THR A 207 4.11 58.50 -49.70
C THR A 207 5.40 59.37 -49.48
N PRO A 208 6.46 59.35 -50.33
CA PRO A 208 7.49 58.31 -50.54
C PRO A 208 8.96 58.88 -50.59
N GLU A 209 10.02 58.06 -50.48
CA GLU A 209 11.30 58.40 -51.17
C GLU A 209 12.16 57.14 -51.48
N PRO A 210 12.83 57.06 -52.67
CA PRO A 210 13.46 55.83 -53.20
C PRO A 210 14.94 55.59 -52.81
N PRO A 211 15.58 54.49 -53.30
CA PRO A 211 16.70 53.81 -52.64
C PRO A 211 18.09 54.15 -53.21
N ALA A 212 19.15 53.66 -52.53
CA ALA A 212 20.49 53.53 -53.12
C ALA A 212 21.26 52.30 -52.57
N PRO A 213 22.23 51.73 -53.33
CA PRO A 213 22.52 50.29 -53.35
C PRO A 213 23.97 49.87 -52.99
N GLY A 214 24.12 48.64 -52.45
CA GLY A 214 25.30 47.72 -52.54
C GLY A 214 26.69 48.19 -52.04
N PRO A 215 27.72 47.31 -51.95
CA PRO A 215 27.80 45.93 -52.46
C PRO A 215 28.27 44.87 -51.43
N VAL A 216 28.24 43.64 -51.95
CA VAL A 216 28.63 42.32 -51.44
C VAL A 216 30.13 42.09 -51.70
N ASP A 217 30.84 41.32 -50.86
CA ASP A 217 31.77 40.26 -51.33
C ASP A 217 32.32 39.38 -50.18
N GLU A 218 32.70 38.17 -50.57
CA GLU A 218 32.77 36.90 -49.81
C GLU A 218 34.25 36.52 -49.44
N PRO A 219 34.69 35.25 -49.22
CA PRO A 219 35.49 34.82 -48.04
C PRO A 219 36.94 34.36 -48.32
N GLY A 220 37.76 34.10 -47.29
CA GLY A 220 39.10 33.49 -47.47
C GLY A 220 39.92 33.09 -46.21
N VAL A 221 39.98 31.77 -45.96
CA VAL A 221 41.14 30.86 -45.67
C VAL A 221 42.35 31.28 -44.79
N ALA A 222 42.57 30.45 -43.75
CA ALA A 222 43.77 29.85 -43.11
C ALA A 222 45.15 30.56 -42.98
N THR A 223 45.79 30.34 -41.82
CA THR A 223 47.24 30.06 -41.58
C THR A 223 47.43 29.79 -40.06
N ASP A 224 47.75 28.57 -39.63
CA ASP A 224 49.09 28.04 -39.32
C ASP A 224 49.97 28.92 -38.40
N VAL A 225 50.25 28.42 -37.19
CA VAL A 225 51.39 28.87 -36.36
C VAL A 225 52.11 27.65 -35.77
N GLU A 226 53.38 27.59 -36.13
CA GLU A 226 54.41 26.58 -35.86
C GLU A 226 55.01 26.70 -34.44
N GLY A 227 55.64 25.62 -33.95
CA GLY A 227 56.19 25.46 -32.60
C GLY A 227 57.52 26.18 -32.31
N PRO A 228 58.20 25.81 -31.21
CA PRO A 228 59.45 25.05 -31.41
C PRO A 228 59.69 23.90 -30.40
N GLN A 229 60.52 22.96 -30.84
CA GLN A 229 61.05 21.78 -30.15
C GLN A 229 62.26 22.12 -29.26
N ASP A 230 62.41 21.38 -28.15
CA ASP A 230 63.67 20.90 -27.57
C ASP A 230 63.28 19.91 -26.42
N GLY A 231 63.86 18.74 -26.18
CA GLY A 231 65.11 18.16 -26.65
C GLY A 231 65.84 17.48 -25.47
N ALA A 232 65.65 16.17 -25.31
CA ALA A 232 66.56 15.17 -24.71
C ALA A 232 67.03 15.28 -23.23
N ARG A 233 66.76 14.25 -22.43
CA ARG A 233 67.58 13.01 -22.32
C ARG A 233 66.90 11.94 -21.48
#